data_AF-A0A353PAT4-F1
#
_entry.id   AF-A0A353PAT4-F1
#
_cell.length_a   1.000
_cell.length_b   1.000
_cell.length_c   1.000
_cell.angle_alpha   90.00
_cell.angle_beta   90.00
_cell.angle_gamma   90.00
#
_symmetry.space_group_name_H-M   'P 1'
#
loop_
_entity.id
_entity.type
_entity.pdbx_description
1 polymer ?
#
loop_
_entity_poly.entity_id
_entity_poly.type
_entity_poly.pdbx_seq_one_letter_code
_entity_poly.pdbx_strand_id
1 'polypeptide(L)'
;MLPLLAAGLSATFALGAVSLAGLRLDPLMMVLAFLMAARSVSHSVQFCRLYAEEREQLDSMTAARQTLVKLFRPSALGLATDVGSVAIMLTTPIPILQGAALIGVIWLSSLAITVIALIPLVLADVQVPSYHYRSWHRPLDFVLGWLGQRLTGRFGASSVLTVALILVSAAIWRSTELQIGDAFPGTPLLWPDSTFNEAVAAIDERFPGAERMFLVVDGQAPDAMKDPKVLQAVGWIQSELARQPEIVGTLALPDLIAPLNMTLREGNPRYRELPEDREATGQLIAMLEQSADPGDLVQYRTQDYADGAIHLQLRDHRGPTLRAVQARVDEAIAQLPPDLPA
;
A
#
# COMPACT_ATOMS: atom_id res chain seq x y z
N MET A 1 -14.26 30.18 -17.64
CA MET A 1 -13.88 30.73 -16.33
C MET A 1 -14.67 30.08 -15.19
N LEU A 2 -15.99 29.93 -15.29
CA LEU A 2 -16.82 29.27 -14.27
C LEU A 2 -16.31 27.88 -13.81
N PRO A 3 -15.86 26.96 -14.69
CA PRO A 3 -15.30 25.68 -14.23
C PRO A 3 -14.06 25.80 -13.35
N LEU A 4 -13.19 26.78 -13.64
CA LEU A 4 -11.97 27.01 -12.86
C LEU A 4 -12.30 27.64 -11.50
N LEU A 5 -13.28 28.54 -11.45
CA LEU A 5 -13.78 29.13 -10.21
C LEU A 5 -14.42 28.07 -9.31
N ALA A 6 -15.26 27.19 -9.86
CA ALA A 6 -15.88 26.09 -9.11
C ALA A 6 -14.82 25.12 -8.56
N ALA A 7 -13.81 24.76 -9.38
CA ALA A 7 -12.70 23.93 -8.94
C ALA A 7 -11.89 24.60 -7.81
N GLY A 8 -11.53 25.88 -7.97
CA GLY A 8 -10.81 26.65 -6.94
C GLY A 8 -11.60 26.77 -5.63
N LEU A 9 -12.90 27.06 -5.72
CA LEU A 9 -13.77 27.14 -4.54
C LEU A 9 -13.87 25.78 -3.82
N SER A 10 -14.04 24.68 -4.57
CA SER A 10 -14.06 23.33 -3.99
C SER A 10 -12.75 22.99 -3.28
N ALA A 11 -11.62 23.40 -3.84
CA ALA A 11 -10.30 23.22 -3.23
C ALA A 11 -10.17 24.02 -1.93
N THR A 12 -10.64 25.27 -1.91
CA THR A 12 -10.66 26.09 -0.69
C THR A 12 -11.52 25.47 0.40
N PHE A 13 -12.70 24.93 0.06
CA PHE A 13 -13.56 24.23 1.03
C PHE A 13 -12.88 22.99 1.59
N ALA A 14 -12.26 22.17 0.72
CA ALA A 14 -11.56 20.97 1.14
C ALA A 14 -10.36 21.27 2.03
N LEU A 15 -9.48 22.19 1.62
CA LEU A 15 -8.30 22.60 2.38
C LEU A 15 -8.69 23.29 3.71
N GLY A 16 -9.76 24.09 3.71
CA GLY A 16 -10.31 24.68 4.92
C GLY A 16 -10.80 23.62 5.90
N ALA A 17 -11.53 22.62 5.42
CA ALA A 17 -12.01 21.52 6.25
C ALA A 17 -10.86 20.64 6.81
N VAL A 18 -9.83 20.39 5.99
CA VAL A 18 -8.59 19.70 6.41
C VAL A 18 -7.91 20.46 7.54
N SER A 19 -7.76 21.79 7.37
CA SER A 19 -7.15 22.65 8.37
C SER A 19 -7.93 22.67 9.67
N LEU A 20 -9.26 22.69 9.61
CA LEU A 20 -10.13 22.66 10.79
C LEU A 20 -10.11 21.30 11.50
N ALA A 21 -9.95 20.21 10.75
CA ALA A 21 -9.83 18.86 11.29
C ALA A 21 -8.43 18.55 11.86
N GLY A 22 -7.46 19.45 11.73
CA GLY A 22 -6.09 19.25 12.21
C GLY A 22 -5.32 18.15 11.45
N LEU A 23 -5.76 17.81 10.23
CA LEU A 23 -5.14 16.77 9.41
C LEU A 23 -3.89 17.29 8.71
N ARG A 24 -2.86 16.46 8.62
CA ARG A 24 -1.62 16.78 7.90
C ARG A 24 -1.80 16.49 6.41
N LEU A 25 -1.17 17.30 5.56
CA LEU A 25 -1.15 17.08 4.12
C LEU A 25 -0.02 16.10 3.77
N ASP A 26 -0.38 14.92 3.29
CA ASP A 26 0.57 13.93 2.78
C ASP A 26 0.79 14.06 1.27
N PRO A 27 1.92 13.60 0.70
CA PRO A 27 2.15 13.62 -0.75
C PRO A 27 1.05 12.95 -1.58
N LEU A 28 0.40 11.91 -1.03
CA LEU A 28 -0.74 11.24 -1.65
C LEU A 28 -1.92 12.21 -1.91
N MET A 29 -2.08 13.22 -1.06
CA MET A 29 -3.12 14.25 -1.22
C MET A 29 -2.92 15.09 -2.48
N MET A 30 -1.69 15.26 -2.95
CA MET A 30 -1.42 16.00 -4.18
C MET A 30 -2.01 15.29 -5.40
N VAL A 31 -1.92 13.96 -5.44
CA VAL A 31 -2.52 13.14 -6.49
C VAL A 31 -4.04 13.24 -6.44
N LEU A 32 -4.63 13.10 -5.24
CA LEU A 32 -6.08 13.23 -5.05
C LEU A 32 -6.58 14.62 -5.45
N ALA A 33 -5.87 15.69 -5.07
CA ALA A 33 -6.22 17.06 -5.43
C ALA A 33 -6.32 17.25 -6.95
N PHE A 34 -5.37 16.70 -7.71
CA PHE A 34 -5.40 16.74 -9.17
C PHE A 34 -6.62 16.02 -9.73
N LEU A 35 -6.92 14.80 -9.25
CA LEU A 35 -8.08 14.02 -9.68
C LEU A 35 -9.41 14.73 -9.35
N MET A 36 -9.53 15.32 -8.16
CA MET A 36 -10.73 16.05 -7.75
C MET A 36 -10.92 17.34 -8.54
N ALA A 37 -9.84 18.08 -8.82
CA ALA A 37 -9.89 19.24 -9.69
C ALA A 37 -10.35 18.86 -11.11
N ALA A 38 -9.80 17.78 -11.68
CA ALA A 38 -10.21 17.27 -12.99
C ALA A 38 -11.69 16.86 -13.00
N ARG A 39 -12.18 16.18 -11.95
CA ARG A 39 -13.59 15.81 -11.77
C ARG A 39 -14.49 17.04 -11.71
N SER A 40 -14.12 18.04 -10.90
CA SER A 40 -14.85 19.29 -10.73
C SER A 40 -14.96 20.05 -12.06
N VAL A 41 -13.86 20.21 -12.79
CA VAL A 41 -13.86 20.86 -14.12
C VAL A 41 -14.72 20.09 -15.11
N SER A 42 -14.64 18.76 -15.14
CA SER A 42 -15.43 17.93 -16.06
C SER A 42 -16.94 18.12 -15.87
N HIS A 43 -17.45 17.99 -14.64
CA HIS A 43 -18.87 18.23 -14.34
C HIS A 43 -19.25 19.68 -14.64
N SER A 44 -18.42 20.65 -14.24
CA SER A 44 -18.67 22.07 -14.50
C SER A 44 -18.83 22.38 -16.00
N VAL A 45 -17.99 21.77 -16.85
CA VAL A 45 -18.08 21.91 -18.30
C VAL A 45 -19.35 21.27 -18.85
N GLN A 46 -19.78 20.12 -18.33
CA GLN A 46 -21.05 19.49 -18.73
C GLN A 46 -22.24 20.40 -18.43
N PHE A 47 -22.30 20.98 -17.22
CA PHE A 47 -23.34 21.95 -16.85
C PHE A 47 -23.32 23.18 -17.76
N CYS A 48 -22.13 23.75 -18.04
CA CYS A 48 -22.02 24.91 -18.92
C CYS A 48 -22.42 24.60 -20.36
N ARG A 49 -22.07 23.41 -20.88
CA ARG A 49 -22.40 22.99 -22.25
C ARG A 49 -23.90 22.80 -22.42
N LEU A 50 -24.53 22.03 -21.54
CA LEU A 50 -25.96 21.82 -21.62
C LEU A 50 -26.72 23.13 -21.41
N TYR A 51 -26.29 24.00 -20.50
CA TYR A 51 -26.86 25.33 -20.36
C TYR A 51 -26.78 26.14 -21.66
N ALA A 52 -25.63 26.13 -22.34
CA ALA A 52 -25.48 26.84 -23.61
C ALA A 52 -26.43 26.31 -24.69
N GLU A 53 -26.63 24.99 -24.77
CA GLU A 53 -27.59 24.35 -25.69
C GLU A 53 -29.04 24.76 -25.36
N GLU A 54 -29.46 24.68 -24.10
CA GLU A 54 -30.81 25.09 -23.68
C GLU A 54 -31.06 26.59 -23.88
N ARG A 55 -30.01 27.41 -23.72
CA ARG A 55 -30.07 28.87 -23.86
C ARG A 55 -30.34 29.34 -25.29
N GLU A 56 -30.13 28.49 -26.30
CA GLU A 56 -30.48 28.80 -27.69
C GLU A 56 -32.00 29.01 -27.87
N GLN A 57 -32.82 28.34 -27.04
CA GLN A 57 -34.27 28.32 -27.18
C GLN A 57 -35.02 28.93 -25.98
N LEU A 58 -34.35 29.10 -24.84
CA LEU A 58 -34.95 29.49 -23.57
C LEU A 58 -34.30 30.74 -22.98
N ASP A 59 -35.00 31.45 -22.10
CA ASP A 59 -34.43 32.51 -21.27
C ASP A 59 -33.42 31.94 -20.26
N SER A 60 -32.55 32.80 -19.72
CA SER A 60 -31.43 32.40 -18.85
C SER A 60 -31.88 31.58 -17.64
N MET A 61 -32.94 32.02 -16.95
CA MET A 61 -33.43 31.38 -15.74
C MET A 61 -34.02 30.00 -16.07
N THR A 62 -34.85 29.93 -17.11
CA THR A 62 -35.46 28.66 -17.52
C THR A 62 -34.41 27.68 -18.06
N ALA A 63 -33.41 28.14 -18.82
CA ALA A 63 -32.30 27.32 -19.31
C ALA A 63 -31.46 26.74 -18.16
N ALA A 64 -31.12 27.56 -17.16
CA ALA A 64 -30.40 27.11 -15.96
C ALA A 64 -31.21 26.07 -15.18
N ARG A 65 -32.51 26.31 -15.00
CA ARG A 65 -33.40 25.36 -14.31
C ARG A 65 -33.51 24.02 -15.06
N GLN A 66 -33.68 24.05 -16.38
CA GLN A 66 -33.77 22.82 -17.18
C GLN A 66 -32.45 22.05 -17.17
N THR A 67 -31.32 22.74 -17.27
CA THR A 67 -29.98 22.15 -17.14
C THR A 67 -29.82 21.44 -15.81
N LEU A 68 -30.17 22.12 -14.71
CA LEU A 68 -30.13 21.53 -13.38
C LEU A 68 -31.04 20.29 -13.30
N VAL A 69 -32.29 20.35 -13.75
CA VAL A 69 -33.21 19.20 -13.69
C VAL A 69 -32.70 18.01 -14.51
N LYS A 70 -32.14 18.26 -15.71
CA LYS A 70 -31.60 17.22 -16.61
C LYS A 70 -30.34 16.56 -16.04
N LEU A 71 -29.44 17.33 -15.44
CA LEU A 71 -28.14 16.83 -14.97
C LEU A 71 -28.11 16.47 -13.48
N PHE A 72 -29.04 16.96 -12.66
CA PHE A 72 -29.00 16.74 -11.21
C PHE A 72 -28.97 15.26 -10.86
N ARG A 73 -29.87 14.44 -11.42
CA ARG A 73 -29.92 13.00 -11.14
C ARG A 73 -28.64 12.26 -11.53
N PRO A 74 -28.16 12.34 -12.79
CA PRO A 74 -26.93 11.64 -13.17
C PRO A 74 -25.69 12.18 -12.44
N SER A 75 -25.58 13.50 -12.23
CA SER A 75 -24.44 14.09 -11.52
C SER A 75 -24.44 13.75 -10.02
N ALA A 76 -25.60 13.78 -9.36
CA ALA A 76 -25.71 13.43 -7.94
C ALA A 76 -25.43 11.94 -7.71
N LEU A 77 -25.95 11.05 -8.58
CA LEU A 77 -25.66 9.62 -8.50
C LEU A 77 -24.17 9.35 -8.70
N GLY A 78 -23.56 9.93 -9.75
CA GLY A 78 -22.13 9.78 -10.01
C GLY A 78 -21.27 10.32 -8.86
N LEU A 79 -21.64 11.46 -8.28
CA LEU A 79 -20.94 12.03 -7.13
C LEU A 79 -21.08 11.15 -5.88
N ALA A 80 -22.28 10.63 -5.61
CA ALA A 80 -22.52 9.73 -4.48
C ALA A 80 -21.70 8.44 -4.62
N THR A 81 -21.58 7.89 -5.83
CA THR A 81 -20.73 6.73 -6.10
C THR A 81 -19.25 7.05 -5.89
N ASP A 82 -18.76 8.22 -6.31
CA ASP A 82 -17.36 8.62 -6.08
C ASP A 82 -17.07 8.75 -4.58
N VAL A 83 -17.94 9.47 -3.86
CA VAL A 83 -17.83 9.66 -2.40
C VAL A 83 -17.85 8.30 -1.70
N GLY A 84 -18.80 7.43 -2.06
CA GLY A 84 -18.89 6.08 -1.51
C GLY A 84 -17.65 5.24 -1.78
N SER A 85 -17.11 5.31 -3.00
CA SER A 85 -15.91 4.58 -3.41
C SER A 85 -14.68 5.01 -2.60
N VAL A 86 -14.51 6.31 -2.38
CA VAL A 86 -13.42 6.83 -1.53
C VAL A 86 -13.68 6.51 -0.06
N ALA A 87 -14.94 6.57 0.40
CA ALA A 87 -15.31 6.26 1.78
C ALA A 87 -15.02 4.80 2.16
N ILE A 88 -15.10 3.86 1.21
CA ILE A 88 -14.69 2.46 1.43
C ILE A 88 -13.23 2.38 1.89
N MET A 89 -12.34 3.27 1.43
CA MET A 89 -10.93 3.27 1.83
C MET A 89 -10.73 3.55 3.33
N LEU A 90 -11.73 4.14 4.02
CA LEU A 90 -11.71 4.31 5.48
C LEU A 90 -11.72 2.98 6.24
N THR A 91 -12.19 1.88 5.63
CA THR A 91 -12.21 0.55 6.27
C THR A 91 -10.86 -0.17 6.17
N THR A 92 -9.93 0.35 5.38
CA THR A 92 -8.60 -0.25 5.19
C THR A 92 -7.74 0.02 6.43
N PRO A 93 -7.03 -0.98 7.01
CA PRO A 93 -6.21 -0.83 8.21
C PRO A 93 -4.85 -0.13 7.94
N ILE A 94 -4.86 0.95 7.14
CA ILE A 94 -3.66 1.71 6.78
C ILE A 94 -3.94 3.19 7.10
N PRO A 95 -3.41 3.74 8.21
CA PRO A 95 -3.76 5.08 8.69
C PRO A 95 -3.57 6.20 7.66
N ILE A 96 -2.51 6.12 6.85
CA ILE A 96 -2.23 7.10 5.79
C ILE A 96 -3.35 7.11 4.74
N LEU A 97 -3.86 5.93 4.35
CA LEU A 97 -4.99 5.82 3.42
C LEU A 97 -6.28 6.32 4.05
N GLN A 98 -6.52 6.04 5.34
CA GLN A 98 -7.71 6.55 6.04
C GLN A 98 -7.72 8.09 6.10
N GLY A 99 -6.58 8.71 6.39
CA GLY A 99 -6.44 10.17 6.38
C GLY A 99 -6.73 10.76 5.00
N ALA A 100 -6.14 10.20 3.95
CA ALA A 100 -6.37 10.63 2.57
C ALA A 100 -7.83 10.43 2.13
N ALA A 101 -8.45 9.32 2.53
CA ALA A 101 -9.85 9.01 2.24
C ALA A 101 -10.81 10.03 2.87
N LEU A 102 -10.59 10.37 4.14
CA LEU A 102 -11.42 11.34 4.87
C LEU A 102 -11.42 12.70 4.16
N ILE A 103 -10.23 13.17 3.77
CA ILE A 103 -10.12 14.43 3.04
C ILE A 103 -10.78 14.33 1.66
N GLY A 104 -10.53 13.23 0.94
CA GLY A 104 -11.14 12.98 -0.38
C GLY A 104 -12.67 12.99 -0.33
N VAL A 105 -13.27 12.39 0.71
CA VAL A 105 -14.72 12.39 0.94
C VAL A 105 -15.25 13.80 1.15
N ILE A 106 -14.59 14.60 2.01
CA ILE A 106 -14.99 15.98 2.26
C ILE A 106 -14.88 16.83 0.98
N TRP A 107 -13.77 16.68 0.24
CA TRP A 107 -13.55 17.39 -1.00
C TRP A 107 -14.62 17.03 -2.03
N LEU A 108 -14.83 15.75 -2.31
CA LEU A 108 -15.86 15.29 -3.24
C LEU A 108 -17.25 15.79 -2.81
N SER A 109 -17.58 15.70 -1.53
CA SER A 109 -18.88 16.19 -1.01
C SER A 109 -19.07 17.69 -1.27
N SER A 110 -17.99 18.48 -1.24
CA SER A 110 -18.06 19.92 -1.57
C SER A 110 -18.47 20.19 -3.03
N LEU A 111 -18.30 19.26 -3.97
CA LEU A 111 -18.74 19.42 -5.36
C LEU A 111 -20.26 19.48 -5.48
N ALA A 112 -21.01 18.89 -4.54
CA ALA A 112 -22.46 19.02 -4.51
C ALA A 112 -22.88 20.50 -4.39
N ILE A 113 -22.14 21.26 -3.59
CA ILE A 113 -22.41 22.69 -3.36
C ILE A 113 -21.76 23.52 -4.47
N THR A 114 -20.47 23.31 -4.72
CA THR A 114 -19.66 24.18 -5.59
C THR A 114 -19.87 23.96 -7.09
N VAL A 115 -20.35 22.78 -7.49
CA VAL A 115 -20.61 22.44 -8.90
C VAL A 115 -22.11 22.30 -9.14
N ILE A 116 -22.77 21.34 -8.48
CA ILE A 116 -24.17 20.99 -8.80
C ILE A 116 -25.12 22.14 -8.45
N ALA A 117 -24.94 22.80 -7.29
CA ALA A 117 -25.81 23.90 -6.88
C ALA A 117 -25.35 25.26 -7.42
N LEU A 118 -24.07 25.61 -7.24
CA LEU A 118 -23.56 26.95 -7.53
C LEU A 118 -23.51 27.27 -9.03
N ILE A 119 -23.15 26.32 -9.90
CA ILE A 119 -22.97 26.63 -11.32
C ILE A 119 -24.29 27.02 -11.99
N PRO A 120 -25.39 26.24 -11.88
CA PRO A 120 -26.68 26.66 -12.42
C PRO A 120 -27.18 27.96 -11.82
N LEU A 121 -26.92 28.20 -10.53
CA LEU A 121 -27.29 29.45 -9.85
C LEU A 121 -26.60 30.66 -10.48
N VAL A 122 -25.29 30.59 -10.70
CA VAL A 122 -24.54 31.67 -11.34
C VAL A 122 -24.95 31.83 -12.81
N LEU A 123 -25.19 30.72 -13.52
CA LEU A 123 -25.65 30.75 -14.91
C LEU A 123 -27.06 31.32 -15.07
N ALA A 124 -27.90 31.27 -14.04
CA ALA A 124 -29.23 31.87 -14.08
C ALA A 124 -29.16 33.41 -14.16
N ASP A 125 -28.19 34.01 -13.46
CA ASP A 125 -28.01 35.47 -13.37
C ASP A 125 -27.10 36.03 -14.46
N VAL A 126 -26.06 35.28 -14.85
CA VAL A 126 -25.13 35.72 -15.89
C VAL A 126 -25.81 35.64 -17.25
N GLN A 127 -25.97 36.79 -17.90
CA GLN A 127 -26.38 36.87 -19.30
C GLN A 127 -25.24 36.38 -20.20
N VAL A 128 -25.17 35.06 -20.39
CA VAL A 128 -24.24 34.49 -21.36
C VAL A 128 -24.78 34.81 -22.76
N PRO A 129 -24.01 35.50 -23.63
CA PRO A 129 -24.44 35.70 -25.02
C PRO A 129 -24.69 34.34 -25.66
N SER A 130 -25.70 34.25 -26.54
CA SER A 130 -26.04 33.00 -27.22
C SER A 130 -24.82 32.44 -27.94
N TYR A 131 -24.21 31.43 -27.33
CA TYR A 131 -22.99 30.83 -27.82
C TYR A 131 -23.37 29.88 -28.95
N HIS A 132 -23.31 30.35 -30.18
CA HIS A 132 -23.29 29.43 -31.32
C HIS A 132 -22.01 28.61 -31.21
N TYR A 133 -22.14 27.30 -31.01
CA TYR A 133 -21.01 26.38 -31.07
C TYR A 133 -20.42 26.42 -32.49
N ARG A 134 -19.50 27.36 -32.74
CA ARG A 134 -18.66 27.34 -33.94
C ARG A 134 -17.87 26.04 -33.84
N SER A 135 -18.12 25.13 -34.77
CA SER A 135 -17.46 23.82 -34.85
C SER A 135 -15.98 24.00 -35.22
N TRP A 136 -15.16 24.38 -34.24
CA TRP A 136 -13.69 24.32 -34.35
C TRP A 136 -13.18 22.86 -34.34
N HIS A 137 -14.08 21.87 -34.25
CA HIS A 137 -13.79 20.44 -34.17
C HIS A 137 -14.26 19.63 -35.38
N ARG A 138 -14.51 20.26 -36.54
CA ARG A 138 -14.90 19.55 -37.79
C ARG A 138 -14.13 18.23 -38.07
N PRO A 139 -12.79 18.13 -37.91
CA PRO A 139 -12.11 16.86 -38.13
C PRO A 139 -12.44 15.81 -37.06
N LEU A 140 -12.61 16.22 -35.79
CA LEU A 140 -12.96 15.32 -34.70
C LEU A 140 -14.41 14.83 -34.83
N ASP A 141 -15.34 15.72 -35.16
CA ASP A 141 -16.75 15.39 -35.38
C ASP A 141 -16.91 14.44 -36.58
N PHE A 142 -16.10 14.61 -37.63
CA PHE A 142 -16.04 13.69 -38.77
C PHE A 142 -15.55 12.30 -38.36
N VAL A 143 -14.44 12.21 -37.61
CA VAL A 143 -13.88 10.94 -37.14
C VAL A 143 -14.85 10.24 -36.17
N LEU A 144 -15.42 10.97 -35.22
CA LEU A 144 -16.41 10.45 -34.26
C LEU A 144 -17.68 10.00 -34.97
N GLY A 145 -18.16 10.75 -35.96
CA GLY A 145 -19.31 10.35 -36.78
C GLY A 145 -19.05 9.10 -37.61
N TRP A 146 -17.87 8.99 -38.23
CA TRP A 146 -17.46 7.82 -38.99
C TRP A 146 -17.32 6.57 -38.09
N LEU A 147 -16.65 6.70 -36.94
CA LEU A 147 -16.55 5.63 -35.95
C LEU A 147 -17.93 5.24 -35.42
N GLY A 148 -18.78 6.23 -35.09
CA GLY A 148 -20.12 6.01 -34.60
C GLY A 148 -20.94 5.16 -35.57
N GLN A 149 -20.94 5.49 -36.86
CA GLN A 149 -21.66 4.72 -37.88
C GLN A 149 -21.14 3.29 -38.05
N ARG A 150 -19.83 3.07 -37.90
CA ARG A 150 -19.22 1.74 -38.05
C ARG A 150 -19.38 0.87 -36.80
N LEU A 151 -19.34 1.46 -35.61
CA LEU A 151 -19.35 0.75 -34.34
C LEU A 151 -20.77 0.51 -33.79
N THR A 152 -21.77 1.31 -34.19
CA THR A 152 -23.17 1.15 -33.73
C THR A 152 -23.96 0.08 -34.49
N GLY A 153 -23.47 -0.40 -35.64
CA GLY A 153 -24.07 -1.53 -36.36
C GLY A 153 -23.89 -2.87 -35.62
N ARG A 154 -24.71 -3.88 -35.92
CA ARG A 154 -24.68 -5.22 -35.26
C ARG A 154 -23.28 -5.86 -35.25
N PHE A 155 -22.56 -5.77 -36.36
CA PHE A 155 -21.19 -6.29 -36.48
C PHE A 155 -20.17 -5.43 -35.72
N GLY A 156 -20.33 -4.10 -35.73
CA GLY A 156 -19.48 -3.18 -34.98
C GLY A 156 -19.62 -3.37 -33.47
N ALA A 157 -20.85 -3.44 -32.97
CA ALA A 157 -21.16 -3.67 -31.57
C ALA A 157 -20.65 -5.03 -31.10
N SER A 158 -20.84 -6.09 -31.91
CA SER A 158 -20.25 -7.41 -31.62
C SER A 158 -18.72 -7.35 -31.58
N SER A 159 -18.09 -6.64 -32.51
CA SER A 159 -16.63 -6.50 -32.53
C SER A 159 -16.11 -5.76 -31.29
N VAL A 160 -16.76 -4.66 -30.90
CA VAL A 160 -16.44 -3.91 -29.68
C VAL A 160 -16.59 -4.79 -28.45
N LEU A 161 -17.68 -5.55 -28.36
CA LEU A 161 -17.92 -6.45 -27.23
C LEU A 161 -16.87 -7.56 -27.18
N THR A 162 -16.53 -8.17 -28.32
CA THR A 162 -15.50 -9.21 -28.40
C THR A 162 -14.13 -8.65 -27.99
N VAL A 163 -13.74 -7.47 -28.50
CA VAL A 163 -12.46 -6.85 -28.11
C VAL A 163 -12.46 -6.48 -26.63
N ALA A 164 -13.54 -5.90 -26.11
CA ALA A 164 -13.68 -5.59 -24.69
C ALA A 164 -13.56 -6.85 -23.83
N LEU A 165 -14.22 -7.95 -24.23
CA LEU A 165 -14.14 -9.23 -23.52
C LEU A 165 -12.71 -9.80 -23.55
N ILE A 166 -12.01 -9.73 -24.69
CA ILE A 166 -10.60 -10.15 -24.79
C ILE A 166 -9.73 -9.32 -23.85
N LEU A 167 -9.89 -7.99 -23.85
CA LEU A 167 -9.10 -7.10 -22.99
C LEU A 167 -9.38 -7.35 -21.50
N VAL A 168 -10.64 -7.54 -21.12
CA VAL A 168 -11.02 -7.85 -19.73
C VAL A 168 -10.45 -9.22 -19.31
N SER A 169 -10.59 -10.24 -20.15
CA SER A 169 -10.03 -11.57 -19.87
C SER A 169 -8.51 -11.54 -19.76
N ALA A 170 -7.83 -10.80 -20.66
CA ALA A 170 -6.39 -10.60 -20.59
C ALA A 170 -5.96 -9.84 -19.32
N ALA A 171 -6.71 -8.82 -18.91
CA ALA A 171 -6.46 -8.08 -17.68
C ALA A 171 -6.66 -8.95 -16.43
N ILE A 172 -7.72 -9.77 -16.39
CA ILE A 172 -7.96 -10.73 -15.30
C ILE A 172 -6.81 -11.73 -15.24
N TRP A 173 -6.41 -12.30 -16.38
CA TRP A 173 -5.29 -13.24 -16.42
C TRP A 173 -3.97 -12.60 -15.96
N ARG A 174 -3.67 -11.37 -16.38
CA ARG A 174 -2.47 -10.67 -15.89
C ARG A 174 -2.55 -10.26 -14.42
N SER A 175 -3.76 -10.04 -13.89
CA SER A 175 -3.93 -9.68 -12.49
C SER A 175 -3.50 -10.80 -11.53
N THR A 176 -3.51 -12.07 -11.97
CA THR A 176 -3.05 -13.19 -11.14
C THR A 176 -1.54 -13.26 -11.00
N GLU A 177 -0.79 -12.59 -11.87
CA GLU A 177 0.68 -12.53 -11.85
C GLU A 177 1.22 -11.32 -11.07
N LEU A 178 0.35 -10.47 -10.52
CA LEU A 178 0.75 -9.28 -9.78
C LEU A 178 1.50 -9.68 -8.50
N GLN A 179 2.74 -9.21 -8.40
CA GLN A 179 3.53 -9.38 -7.21
C GLN A 179 3.01 -8.47 -6.10
N ILE A 180 2.65 -9.08 -4.97
CA ILE A 180 2.27 -8.37 -3.75
C ILE A 180 3.52 -8.13 -2.92
N GLY A 181 3.81 -6.87 -2.60
CA GLY A 181 5.01 -6.42 -1.89
C GLY A 181 5.92 -5.59 -2.81
N ASP A 182 7.17 -5.40 -2.40
CA ASP A 182 8.15 -4.69 -3.23
C ASP A 182 8.59 -5.54 -4.43
N ALA A 183 8.45 -4.97 -5.62
CA ALA A 183 8.76 -5.63 -6.89
C ALA A 183 10.25 -5.51 -7.28
N PHE A 184 10.97 -4.57 -6.67
CA PHE A 184 12.35 -4.24 -7.01
C PHE A 184 13.24 -4.27 -5.75
N PRO A 185 14.53 -4.58 -5.89
CA PRO A 185 15.50 -4.35 -4.81
C PRO A 185 15.61 -2.85 -4.52
N GLY A 186 15.92 -2.49 -3.28
CA GLY A 186 15.85 -1.10 -2.80
C GLY A 186 14.42 -0.60 -2.57
N THR A 187 14.21 0.70 -2.75
CA THR A 187 12.90 1.34 -2.49
C THR A 187 12.17 1.68 -3.80
N PRO A 188 10.88 1.33 -3.92
CA PRO A 188 10.07 1.72 -5.07
C PRO A 188 9.68 3.21 -5.05
N LEU A 189 9.96 3.94 -3.96
CA LEU A 189 9.70 5.38 -3.85
C LEU A 189 10.64 6.21 -4.74
N LEU A 190 11.80 5.66 -5.08
CA LEU A 190 12.80 6.30 -5.92
C LEU A 190 12.85 5.65 -7.29
N TRP A 191 13.45 6.37 -8.25
CA TRP A 191 13.71 5.82 -9.57
C TRP A 191 14.59 4.56 -9.48
N PRO A 192 14.39 3.57 -10.36
CA PRO A 192 15.19 2.34 -10.36
C PRO A 192 16.70 2.58 -10.45
N ASP A 193 17.12 3.62 -11.18
CA ASP A 193 18.49 4.07 -11.42
C ASP A 193 18.97 5.15 -10.42
N SER A 194 18.29 5.31 -9.28
CA SER A 194 18.75 6.23 -8.25
C SER A 194 20.02 5.72 -7.56
N THR A 195 20.92 6.63 -7.16
CA THR A 195 22.15 6.29 -6.44
C THR A 195 21.91 5.45 -5.19
N PHE A 196 20.75 5.64 -4.53
CA PHE A 196 20.34 4.82 -3.40
C PHE A 196 20.07 3.37 -3.81
N ASN A 197 19.25 3.15 -4.84
CA ASN A 197 18.92 1.80 -5.30
C ASN A 197 20.13 1.07 -5.91
N GLU A 198 21.02 1.80 -6.60
CA GLU A 198 22.30 1.25 -7.07
C GLU A 198 23.21 0.85 -5.90
N ALA A 199 23.28 1.66 -4.84
CA ALA A 199 24.07 1.35 -3.66
C ALA A 199 23.50 0.15 -2.88
N VAL A 200 22.18 0.06 -2.73
CA VAL A 200 21.53 -1.11 -2.11
C VAL A 200 21.82 -2.37 -2.92
N ALA A 201 21.66 -2.33 -4.24
CA ALA A 201 21.97 -3.47 -5.10
C ALA A 201 23.45 -3.90 -4.99
N ALA A 202 24.38 -2.94 -4.92
CA ALA A 202 25.80 -3.23 -4.73
C ALA A 202 26.14 -3.79 -3.34
N ILE A 203 25.39 -3.40 -2.30
CA ILE A 203 25.49 -3.98 -0.96
C ILE A 203 24.97 -5.42 -0.98
N ASP A 204 23.79 -5.67 -1.54
CA ASP A 204 23.19 -7.00 -1.58
C ASP A 204 24.06 -8.01 -2.35
N GLU A 205 24.70 -7.58 -3.44
CA GLU A 205 25.59 -8.45 -4.24
C GLU A 205 26.88 -8.84 -3.49
N ARG A 206 27.41 -7.94 -2.64
CA ARG A 206 28.71 -8.13 -1.96
C ARG A 206 28.59 -8.61 -0.52
N PHE A 207 27.48 -8.30 0.13
CA PHE A 207 27.17 -8.63 1.51
C PHE A 207 25.81 -9.33 1.58
N PRO A 208 25.76 -10.62 1.17
CA PRO A 208 24.55 -11.41 1.30
C PRO A 208 24.07 -11.40 2.76
N GLY A 209 22.81 -11.04 3.01
CA GLY A 209 22.26 -10.94 4.36
C GLY A 209 22.19 -9.53 4.96
N ALA A 210 22.31 -8.49 4.14
CA ALA A 210 22.01 -7.11 4.53
C ALA A 210 20.55 -6.96 5.00
N GLU A 211 19.62 -7.63 4.31
CA GLU A 211 18.22 -7.73 4.69
C GLU A 211 18.03 -8.73 5.84
N ARG A 212 17.28 -8.32 6.87
CA ARG A 212 17.08 -9.11 8.09
C ARG A 212 15.61 -9.22 8.46
N MET A 213 15.21 -10.43 8.83
CA MET A 213 13.93 -10.72 9.47
C MET A 213 14.19 -11.27 10.86
N PHE A 214 13.44 -10.79 11.85
CA PHE A 214 13.55 -11.23 13.23
C PHE A 214 12.34 -12.11 13.56
N LEU A 215 12.60 -13.34 13.98
CA LEU A 215 11.61 -14.21 14.56
C LEU A 215 11.75 -14.12 16.08
N VAL A 216 10.77 -13.48 16.73
CA VAL A 216 10.72 -13.36 18.19
C VAL A 216 10.08 -14.61 18.77
N VAL A 217 10.75 -15.20 19.75
CA VAL A 217 10.31 -16.40 20.47
C VAL A 217 9.86 -15.95 21.86
N ASP A 218 8.56 -16.00 22.11
CA ASP A 218 7.94 -15.67 23.40
C ASP A 218 8.08 -16.86 24.36
N GLY A 219 8.83 -16.67 25.45
CA GLY A 219 9.08 -17.72 26.44
C GLY A 219 8.04 -17.79 27.57
N GLN A 220 7.05 -16.88 27.60
CA GLN A 220 5.94 -16.79 28.56
C GLN A 220 6.29 -16.61 30.05
N ALA A 221 7.57 -16.73 30.42
CA ALA A 221 8.06 -16.58 31.79
C ALA A 221 9.47 -15.96 31.82
N PRO A 222 9.83 -15.21 32.88
CA PRO A 222 11.19 -14.74 33.08
C PRO A 222 12.18 -15.91 33.08
N ASP A 223 13.39 -15.67 32.54
CA ASP A 223 14.44 -16.68 32.40
C ASP A 223 14.04 -17.92 31.58
N ALA A 224 13.03 -17.85 30.71
CA ALA A 224 12.67 -18.95 29.82
C ALA A 224 13.82 -19.31 28.86
N MET A 225 14.55 -18.32 28.34
CA MET A 225 15.71 -18.54 27.47
C MET A 225 16.93 -19.17 28.19
N LYS A 226 16.87 -19.33 29.52
CA LYS A 226 17.87 -20.11 30.28
C LYS A 226 17.49 -21.59 30.38
N ASP A 227 16.31 -21.98 29.90
CA ASP A 227 15.90 -23.38 29.84
C ASP A 227 16.57 -24.09 28.64
N PRO A 228 17.31 -25.18 28.87
CA PRO A 228 17.89 -26.02 27.83
C PRO A 228 16.91 -26.40 26.72
N LYS A 229 15.66 -26.74 27.08
CA LYS A 229 14.66 -27.18 26.12
C LYS A 229 14.19 -26.04 25.22
N VAL A 230 14.07 -24.84 25.77
CA VAL A 230 13.72 -23.64 24.99
C VAL A 230 14.85 -23.32 24.02
N LEU A 231 16.11 -23.35 24.47
CA LEU A 231 17.26 -23.14 23.56
C LEU A 231 17.38 -24.21 22.48
N GLN A 232 17.06 -25.47 22.81
CA GLN A 232 17.00 -26.56 21.83
C GLN A 232 15.89 -26.34 20.81
N ALA A 233 14.71 -25.88 21.23
CA ALA A 233 13.61 -25.51 20.32
C ALA A 233 14.03 -24.39 19.36
N VAL A 234 14.62 -23.32 19.90
CA VAL A 234 15.16 -22.19 19.13
C VAL A 234 16.20 -22.66 18.11
N GLY A 235 17.18 -23.47 18.56
CA GLY A 235 18.24 -24.00 17.70
C GLY A 235 17.71 -24.96 16.63
N TRP A 236 16.69 -25.76 16.95
CA TRP A 236 16.05 -26.64 16.00
C TRP A 236 15.30 -25.84 14.91
N ILE A 237 14.46 -24.87 15.30
CA ILE A 237 13.73 -24.00 14.37
C ILE A 237 14.72 -23.26 13.47
N GLN A 238 15.77 -22.67 14.06
CA GLN A 238 16.83 -22.01 13.32
C GLN A 238 17.47 -22.94 12.26
N SER A 239 17.77 -24.19 12.64
CA SER A 239 18.39 -25.16 11.73
C SER A 239 17.48 -25.57 10.58
N GLU A 240 16.17 -25.67 10.82
CA GLU A 240 15.18 -25.99 9.78
C GLU A 240 14.95 -24.83 8.82
N LEU A 241 15.03 -23.59 9.32
CA LEU A 241 14.94 -22.38 8.51
C LEU A 241 16.21 -22.15 7.67
N ALA A 242 17.40 -22.40 8.24
CA ALA A 242 18.67 -22.22 7.54
C ALA A 242 18.86 -23.10 6.29
N ARG A 243 18.02 -24.13 6.10
CA ARG A 243 18.04 -24.99 4.90
C ARG A 243 17.38 -24.34 3.68
N GLN A 244 16.65 -23.24 3.85
CA GLN A 244 15.96 -22.58 2.74
C GLN A 244 16.93 -21.76 1.88
N PRO A 245 16.77 -21.77 0.54
CA PRO A 245 17.61 -20.98 -0.36
C PRO A 245 17.42 -19.46 -0.21
N GLU A 246 16.28 -19.02 0.31
CA GLU A 246 15.94 -17.61 0.60
C GLU A 246 16.71 -17.06 1.79
N ILE A 247 17.13 -17.92 2.72
CA ILE A 247 17.83 -17.56 3.96
C ILE A 247 19.32 -17.80 3.74
N VAL A 248 20.11 -16.74 3.77
CA VAL A 248 21.56 -16.79 3.51
C VAL A 248 22.35 -17.03 4.79
N GLY A 249 21.79 -16.66 5.94
CA GLY A 249 22.40 -16.86 7.24
C GLY A 249 21.36 -16.83 8.35
N THR A 250 21.70 -17.45 9.48
CA THR A 250 20.90 -17.36 10.70
C THR A 250 21.80 -17.09 11.88
N LEU A 251 21.27 -16.40 12.89
CA LEU A 251 21.98 -16.17 14.13
C LEU A 251 20.99 -16.12 15.30
N ALA A 252 21.25 -16.87 16.36
CA ALA A 252 20.43 -16.88 17.55
C ALA A 252 21.27 -17.14 18.82
N LEU A 253 20.64 -17.06 19.99
CA LEU A 253 21.32 -17.32 21.27
C LEU A 253 22.05 -18.69 21.33
N PRO A 254 21.50 -19.80 20.80
CA PRO A 254 22.22 -21.08 20.72
C PRO A 254 23.60 -21.01 20.05
N ASP A 255 23.79 -20.16 19.04
CA ASP A 255 25.06 -19.99 18.34
C ASP A 255 26.13 -19.32 19.20
N LEU A 256 25.74 -18.62 20.25
CA LEU A 256 26.65 -18.02 21.22
C LEU A 256 27.01 -19.03 22.32
N ILE A 257 26.03 -19.82 22.76
CA ILE A 257 26.17 -20.73 23.89
C ILE A 257 26.94 -22.00 23.53
N ALA A 258 26.65 -22.64 22.40
CA ALA A 258 27.30 -23.92 22.05
C ALA A 258 28.82 -23.78 21.81
N PRO A 259 29.34 -22.74 21.13
CA PRO A 259 30.79 -22.53 21.03
C PRO A 259 31.45 -22.16 22.36
N LEU A 260 30.74 -21.45 23.24
CA LEU A 260 31.24 -21.14 24.58
C LEU A 260 31.41 -22.42 25.41
N ASN A 261 30.42 -23.33 25.39
CA ASN A 261 30.50 -24.64 26.04
C ASN A 261 31.71 -25.45 25.54
N MET A 262 31.92 -25.48 24.22
CA MET A 262 33.09 -26.12 23.60
C MET A 262 34.42 -25.50 24.08
N THR A 263 34.48 -24.17 24.16
CA THR A 263 35.70 -23.44 24.54
C THR A 263 36.10 -23.72 25.99
N LEU A 264 35.12 -23.81 26.90
CA LEU A 264 35.37 -24.17 28.31
C LEU A 264 35.82 -25.62 28.48
N ARG A 265 35.62 -26.48 27.47
CA ARG A 265 36.04 -27.88 27.44
C ARG A 265 37.21 -28.09 26.50
N GLU A 266 38.23 -27.24 26.66
CA GLU A 266 39.51 -27.30 25.94
C GLU A 266 39.38 -27.22 24.41
N GLY A 267 38.28 -26.65 23.91
CA GLY A 267 38.01 -26.53 22.48
C GLY A 267 37.64 -27.85 21.79
N ASN A 268 37.25 -28.90 22.55
CA ASN A 268 36.92 -30.20 21.98
C ASN A 268 35.57 -30.13 21.21
N PRO A 269 35.56 -30.39 19.88
CA PRO A 269 34.37 -30.24 19.04
C PRO A 269 33.17 -31.10 19.44
N ARG A 270 33.39 -32.19 20.20
CA ARG A 270 32.29 -33.04 20.71
C ARG A 270 31.35 -32.29 21.65
N TYR A 271 31.83 -31.24 22.30
CA TYR A 271 31.06 -30.43 23.23
C TYR A 271 30.51 -29.14 22.60
N ARG A 272 30.47 -29.05 21.26
CA ARG A 272 29.70 -28.01 20.57
C ARG A 272 28.21 -28.38 20.55
N GLU A 273 27.66 -28.55 21.74
CA GLU A 273 26.27 -28.87 22.02
C GLU A 273 25.72 -27.90 23.06
N LEU A 274 24.40 -27.76 23.11
CA LEU A 274 23.74 -27.02 24.18
C LEU A 274 23.75 -27.86 25.46
N PRO A 275 24.00 -27.27 26.64
CA PRO A 275 23.91 -28.01 27.90
C PRO A 275 22.50 -28.58 28.11
N GLU A 276 22.40 -29.73 28.77
CA GLU A 276 21.11 -30.38 29.08
C GLU A 276 20.48 -29.83 30.37
N ASP A 277 21.26 -29.16 31.22
CA ASP A 277 20.82 -28.67 32.52
C ASP A 277 20.73 -27.14 32.58
N ARG A 278 19.73 -26.67 33.33
CA ARG A 278 19.40 -25.24 33.47
C ARG A 278 20.51 -24.46 34.19
N GLU A 279 21.23 -25.09 35.11
CA GLU A 279 22.27 -24.43 35.88
C GLU A 279 23.50 -24.13 35.01
N ALA A 280 24.00 -25.11 34.25
CA ALA A 280 25.07 -24.93 33.29
C ALA A 280 24.69 -23.94 32.20
N THR A 281 23.47 -24.02 31.67
CA THR A 281 22.97 -23.04 30.68
C THR A 281 22.97 -21.62 31.26
N GLY A 282 22.46 -21.44 32.48
CA GLY A 282 22.49 -20.16 33.18
C GLY A 282 23.90 -19.64 33.45
N GLN A 283 24.85 -20.52 33.81
CA GLN A 283 26.25 -20.18 34.02
C GLN A 283 26.92 -19.72 32.72
N LEU A 284 26.72 -20.44 31.61
CA LEU A 284 27.24 -20.04 30.30
C LEU A 284 26.68 -18.68 29.87
N ILE A 285 25.37 -18.47 30.05
CA ILE A 285 24.72 -17.19 29.76
C ILE A 285 25.31 -16.08 30.63
N ALA A 286 25.53 -16.31 31.92
CA ALA A 286 26.14 -15.31 32.81
C ALA A 286 27.60 -14.99 32.43
N MET A 287 28.38 -15.99 32.00
CA MET A 287 29.73 -15.78 31.47
C MET A 287 29.71 -14.98 30.16
N LEU A 288 28.72 -15.24 29.30
CA LEU A 288 28.49 -14.46 28.09
C LEU A 288 28.14 -13.00 28.43
N GLU A 289 27.26 -12.76 29.42
CA GLU A 289 26.93 -11.40 29.88
C GLU A 289 28.14 -10.65 30.45
N GLN A 290 29.04 -11.33 31.15
CA GLN A 290 30.24 -10.72 31.73
C GLN A 290 31.30 -10.39 30.67
N SER A 291 31.29 -11.10 29.54
CA SER A 291 32.28 -10.91 28.47
C SER A 291 31.78 -9.99 27.34
N ALA A 292 30.47 -9.80 27.22
CA ALA A 292 29.85 -8.94 26.22
C ALA A 292 29.77 -7.48 26.69
N ASP A 293 29.87 -6.52 25.76
CA ASP A 293 29.68 -5.12 26.09
C ASP A 293 28.19 -4.83 26.41
N PRO A 294 27.90 -3.80 27.23
CA PRO A 294 26.52 -3.43 27.53
C PRO A 294 25.71 -3.16 26.26
N GLY A 295 24.73 -4.03 25.98
CA GLY A 295 23.86 -3.93 24.80
C GLY A 295 24.06 -5.03 23.76
N ASP A 296 25.18 -5.74 23.74
CA ASP A 296 25.46 -6.73 22.69
C ASP A 296 24.46 -7.90 22.67
N LEU A 297 23.92 -8.25 23.83
CA LEU A 297 22.98 -9.37 23.97
C LEU A 297 21.51 -8.99 23.75
N VAL A 298 21.17 -7.70 23.74
CA VAL A 298 19.77 -7.25 23.61
C VAL A 298 19.17 -7.58 22.24
N GLN A 299 20.02 -7.86 21.26
CA GLN A 299 19.58 -8.29 19.94
C GLN A 299 19.12 -9.76 19.93
N TYR A 300 19.53 -10.59 20.90
CA TYR A 300 19.17 -12.02 20.95
C TYR A 300 18.17 -12.37 22.04
N ARG A 301 17.98 -11.51 23.03
CA ARG A 301 17.12 -11.76 24.19
C ARG A 301 16.62 -10.47 24.86
N THR A 302 15.51 -10.56 25.60
CA THR A 302 15.04 -9.47 26.47
C THR A 302 15.87 -9.35 27.76
N GLN A 303 15.76 -8.22 28.45
CA GLN A 303 16.53 -7.97 29.69
C GLN A 303 16.32 -9.05 30.77
N ASP A 304 15.11 -9.60 30.85
CA ASP A 304 14.68 -10.65 31.78
C ASP A 304 14.81 -12.08 31.24
N TYR A 305 15.40 -12.27 30.04
CA TYR A 305 15.51 -13.58 29.38
C TYR A 305 14.18 -14.29 29.17
N ALA A 306 13.05 -13.57 29.17
CA ALA A 306 11.77 -14.13 28.81
C ALA A 306 11.74 -14.49 27.32
N ASP A 307 12.09 -13.53 26.46
CA ASP A 307 11.97 -13.71 25.01
C ASP A 307 13.34 -13.80 24.34
N GLY A 308 13.38 -14.52 23.23
CA GLY A 308 14.55 -14.71 22.38
C GLY A 308 14.30 -14.19 20.96
N ALA A 309 15.36 -14.02 20.18
CA ALA A 309 15.27 -13.66 18.77
C ALA A 309 16.15 -14.56 17.90
N ILE A 310 15.56 -15.08 16.83
CA ILE A 310 16.26 -15.71 15.71
C ILE A 310 16.38 -14.69 14.59
N HIS A 311 17.61 -14.32 14.26
CA HIS A 311 17.92 -13.43 13.15
C HIS A 311 18.02 -14.25 11.89
N LEU A 312 17.18 -13.94 10.91
CA LEU A 312 17.21 -14.54 9.58
C LEU A 312 17.76 -13.50 8.62
N GLN A 313 18.91 -13.79 8.02
CA GLN A 313 19.48 -12.98 6.96
C GLN A 313 18.88 -13.44 5.63
N LEU A 314 18.11 -12.57 4.99
CA LEU A 314 17.40 -12.87 3.76
C LEU A 314 18.22 -12.47 2.54
N ARG A 315 17.96 -13.15 1.42
CA ARG A 315 18.52 -12.75 0.12
C ARG A 315 17.95 -11.43 -0.39
N ASP A 316 16.66 -11.21 -0.16
CA ASP A 316 15.95 -9.98 -0.54
C ASP A 316 14.69 -9.80 0.34
N HIS A 317 14.06 -8.62 0.27
CA HIS A 317 12.82 -8.28 0.96
C HIS A 317 11.57 -8.39 0.08
N ARG A 318 11.64 -9.14 -1.04
CA ARG A 318 10.52 -9.24 -1.98
C ARG A 318 9.39 -10.07 -1.38
N GLY A 319 8.17 -9.75 -1.80
CA GLY A 319 6.96 -10.43 -1.32
C GLY A 319 6.98 -11.97 -1.44
N PRO A 320 7.43 -12.57 -2.56
CA PRO A 320 7.55 -14.02 -2.67
C PRO A 320 8.51 -14.64 -1.63
N THR A 321 9.66 -14.00 -1.41
CA THR A 321 10.68 -14.43 -0.43
C THR A 321 10.12 -14.41 0.98
N LEU A 322 9.49 -13.30 1.38
CA LEU A 322 8.90 -13.17 2.72
C LEU A 322 7.78 -14.19 2.96
N ARG A 323 6.93 -14.45 1.96
CA ARG A 323 5.87 -15.47 2.07
C ARG A 323 6.42 -16.89 2.16
N ALA A 324 7.47 -17.21 1.40
CA ALA A 324 8.13 -18.51 1.47
C ALA A 324 8.73 -18.74 2.86
N VAL A 325 9.45 -17.74 3.38
CA VAL A 325 10.03 -17.78 4.74
C VAL A 325 8.94 -17.93 5.80
N GLN A 326 7.86 -17.14 5.72
CA GLN A 326 6.74 -17.24 6.66
C GLN A 326 6.09 -18.62 6.64
N ALA A 327 5.78 -19.15 5.45
CA ALA A 327 5.18 -20.48 5.32
C ALA A 327 6.07 -21.57 5.93
N ARG A 328 7.39 -21.45 5.78
CA ARG A 328 8.33 -22.40 6.38
C ARG A 328 8.45 -22.23 7.90
N VAL A 329 8.36 -21.00 8.43
CA VAL A 329 8.28 -20.78 9.89
C VAL A 329 7.08 -21.52 10.45
N ASP A 330 5.91 -21.36 9.84
CA ASP A 330 4.68 -22.04 10.27
C ASP A 330 4.82 -23.58 10.19
N GLU A 331 5.45 -24.09 9.12
CA GLU A 331 5.73 -25.52 8.98
C GLU A 331 6.72 -26.04 10.04
N ALA A 332 7.80 -25.29 10.30
CA ALA A 332 8.80 -25.65 11.30
C ALA A 332 8.16 -25.72 12.69
N ILE A 333 7.38 -24.71 13.07
CA ILE A 333 6.66 -24.70 14.36
C ILE A 333 5.72 -25.92 14.46
N ALA A 334 5.03 -26.28 13.38
CA ALA A 334 4.14 -27.46 13.37
C ALA A 334 4.89 -28.80 13.45
N GLN A 335 6.15 -28.85 13.02
CA GLN A 335 7.01 -30.03 13.04
C GLN A 335 7.94 -30.08 14.27
N LEU A 336 7.76 -29.16 15.22
CA LEU A 336 8.58 -29.10 16.41
C LEU A 336 8.56 -30.47 17.15
N PRO A 337 9.72 -31.00 17.55
CA PRO A 337 9.80 -32.24 18.31
C PRO A 337 8.90 -32.20 19.56
N PRO A 338 8.12 -33.26 19.84
CA PRO A 338 7.11 -33.25 20.91
C PRO A 338 7.67 -33.15 22.33
N ASP A 339 8.98 -33.33 22.48
CA ASP A 339 9.74 -33.18 23.72
C ASP A 339 10.18 -31.74 24.02
N LEU A 340 10.04 -30.84 23.03
CA LEU A 340 10.40 -29.43 23.10
C LEU A 340 9.14 -28.54 23.31
N PRO A 341 9.28 -27.40 24.01
CA PRO A 341 8.19 -26.48 24.24
C PRO A 341 7.79 -25.78 22.93
N ALA A 342 6.48 -25.77 22.66
CA ALA A 342 5.87 -25.05 21.54
C ALA A 342 5.83 -23.53 21.79
#